data_AF-A0A223ZY05-F1
#
_entry.id   AF-A0A223ZY05-F1
#
_cell.length_a   1.000
_cell.length_b   1.000
_cell.length_c   1.000
_cell.angle_alpha   90.00
_cell.angle_beta   90.00
_cell.angle_gamma   90.00
#
_symmetry.space_group_name_H-M   'P 1'
#
loop_
_entity.id
_entity.type
_entity.pdbx_description
1 polymer ?
#
loop_
_entity_poly.entity_id
_entity_poly.type
_entity_poly.pdbx_seq_one_letter_code
_entity_poly.pdbx_strand_id
1 'polypeptide(L)'
;DVQPGVDIIIGAGTEIIAGEGLIATAGGIDSHIHFICPQQVDDAMMSGVTTMIGGGTGPAAGTSATTCTPGPWYIGRMYQALDELPINFGLLGKGNASLPAPLDEQIEAGVMG
;
A
#
# COMPACT_ATOMS: atom_id res chain seq x y z
N ASP A 1 -27.93 5.94 -27.05
CA ASP A 1 -28.96 6.80 -27.68
C ASP A 1 -30.39 6.29 -27.49
N VAL A 2 -30.64 4.98 -27.64
CA VAL A 2 -31.98 4.39 -27.73
C VAL A 2 -32.44 3.60 -26.49
N GLN A 3 -31.56 3.39 -25.52
CA GLN A 3 -31.87 2.66 -24.27
C GLN A 3 -32.32 3.64 -23.17
N PRO A 4 -33.38 3.32 -22.41
CA PRO A 4 -33.84 4.16 -21.30
C PRO A 4 -32.95 4.01 -20.05
N GLY A 5 -32.83 5.06 -19.23
CA GLY A 5 -32.24 4.99 -17.88
C GLY A 5 -30.73 4.71 -17.84
N VAL A 6 -29.98 5.16 -18.85
CA VAL A 6 -28.53 4.92 -18.93
C VAL A 6 -27.76 6.05 -18.24
N ASP A 7 -27.07 5.71 -17.13
CA ASP A 7 -26.16 6.63 -16.41
C ASP A 7 -24.66 6.30 -16.64
N ILE A 8 -24.36 5.09 -17.15
CA ILE A 8 -23.00 4.66 -17.53
C ILE A 8 -22.96 4.50 -19.05
N ILE A 9 -22.33 5.46 -19.73
CA ILE A 9 -22.29 5.52 -21.20
C ILE A 9 -21.13 4.68 -21.73
N ILE A 10 -21.42 3.79 -22.68
CA ILE A 10 -20.41 3.02 -23.43
C ILE A 10 -20.24 3.68 -24.81
N GLY A 11 -19.01 4.07 -25.13
CA GLY A 11 -18.66 4.72 -26.40
C GLY A 11 -17.36 4.19 -26.99
N ALA A 12 -16.85 4.85 -28.03
CA ALA A 12 -15.66 4.42 -28.76
C ALA A 12 -14.37 4.39 -27.91
N GLY A 13 -14.34 5.11 -26.79
CA GLY A 13 -13.23 5.14 -25.84
C GLY A 13 -13.43 4.27 -24.59
N THR A 14 -14.44 3.40 -24.57
CA THR A 14 -14.78 2.58 -23.41
C THR A 14 -14.25 1.15 -23.59
N GLU A 15 -13.37 0.71 -22.69
CA GLU A 15 -12.95 -0.70 -22.58
C GLU A 15 -13.99 -1.50 -21.77
N ILE A 16 -14.10 -2.81 -22.04
CA ILE A 16 -15.07 -3.72 -21.43
C ILE A 16 -14.37 -4.92 -20.80
N ILE A 17 -14.66 -5.17 -19.52
CA ILE A 17 -14.32 -6.42 -18.84
C ILE A 17 -15.62 -7.21 -18.62
N ALA A 18 -15.68 -8.43 -19.15
CA ALA A 18 -16.81 -9.34 -18.99
C ALA A 18 -16.87 -9.90 -17.56
N GLY A 19 -17.99 -9.70 -16.87
CA GLY A 19 -18.19 -10.06 -15.46
C GLY A 19 -19.32 -11.05 -15.22
N GLU A 20 -20.00 -11.51 -16.28
CA GLU A 20 -21.13 -12.43 -16.16
C GLU A 20 -20.72 -13.76 -15.51
N GLY A 21 -21.46 -14.16 -14.47
CA GLY A 21 -21.16 -15.37 -13.70
C GLY A 21 -19.98 -15.25 -12.72
N LEU A 22 -19.36 -14.06 -12.60
CA LEU A 22 -18.27 -13.79 -11.66
C LEU A 22 -18.76 -12.95 -10.47
N ILE A 23 -17.95 -12.94 -9.40
CA ILE A 23 -18.13 -12.06 -8.25
C ILE A 23 -17.02 -11.02 -8.28
N ALA A 24 -17.39 -9.75 -8.24
CA ALA A 24 -16.47 -8.65 -8.03
C ALA A 24 -16.48 -8.24 -6.55
N THR A 25 -15.29 -8.04 -5.98
CA THR A 25 -15.11 -7.46 -4.64
C THR A 25 -14.19 -6.25 -4.74
N ALA A 26 -14.15 -5.43 -3.69
CA ALA A 26 -13.03 -4.53 -3.52
C ALA A 26 -11.73 -5.32 -3.34
N GLY A 27 -10.60 -4.71 -3.66
CA GLY A 27 -9.29 -5.26 -3.30
C GLY A 27 -9.08 -5.24 -1.79
N GLY A 28 -8.37 -6.24 -1.28
CA GLY A 28 -8.02 -6.35 0.13
C GLY A 28 -7.09 -5.23 0.60
N ILE A 29 -7.21 -4.88 1.88
CA ILE A 29 -6.31 -3.95 2.56
C ILE A 29 -5.67 -4.71 3.71
N ASP A 30 -4.37 -4.97 3.61
CA ASP A 30 -3.59 -5.52 4.73
C ASP A 30 -2.90 -4.37 5.46
N SER A 31 -3.11 -4.28 6.78
CA SER A 31 -2.60 -3.20 7.62
C SER A 31 -1.55 -3.63 8.64
N HIS A 32 -1.03 -4.86 8.51
CA HIS A 32 0.03 -5.37 9.38
C HIS A 32 1.18 -5.95 8.56
N ILE A 33 1.71 -5.17 7.62
CA ILE A 33 2.81 -5.61 6.78
C ILE A 33 4.16 -5.31 7.43
N HIS A 34 4.98 -6.36 7.55
CA HIS A 34 6.41 -6.20 7.74
C HIS A 34 7.06 -6.18 6.36
N PHE A 35 7.64 -5.05 5.93
CA PHE A 35 8.31 -4.93 4.62
C PHE A 35 9.70 -5.58 4.64
N ILE A 36 9.72 -6.90 4.80
CA ILE A 36 10.93 -7.74 4.90
C ILE A 36 11.56 -7.92 3.53
N CYS A 37 10.74 -8.13 2.49
CA CYS A 37 11.23 -8.32 1.14
C CYS A 37 10.18 -7.91 0.09
N PRO A 38 10.60 -7.46 -1.10
CA PRO A 38 9.68 -6.99 -2.13
C PRO A 38 8.78 -8.10 -2.70
N GLN A 39 9.16 -9.38 -2.58
CA GLN A 39 8.39 -10.52 -3.08
C GLN A 39 7.00 -10.62 -2.43
N GLN A 40 6.81 -10.05 -1.23
CA GLN A 40 5.51 -10.01 -0.56
C GLN A 40 4.43 -9.30 -1.39
N VAL A 41 4.82 -8.38 -2.30
CA VAL A 41 3.89 -7.65 -3.17
C VAL A 41 3.23 -8.58 -4.18
N ASP A 42 3.98 -9.53 -4.75
CA ASP A 42 3.43 -10.51 -5.68
C ASP A 42 2.43 -11.43 -4.98
N ASP A 43 2.78 -11.92 -3.79
CA ASP A 43 1.90 -12.76 -2.97
C ASP A 43 0.62 -12.02 -2.57
N ALA A 44 0.76 -10.75 -2.14
CA ALA A 44 -0.37 -9.89 -1.80
C ALA A 44 -1.31 -9.70 -3.00
N MET A 45 -0.77 -9.32 -4.15
CA MET A 45 -1.56 -9.09 -5.38
C MET A 45 -2.29 -10.36 -5.82
N MET A 46 -1.60 -11.51 -5.83
CA MET A 46 -2.19 -12.79 -6.23
C MET A 46 -3.28 -13.28 -5.25
N SER A 47 -3.23 -12.84 -3.99
CA SER A 47 -4.28 -13.09 -3.01
C SER A 47 -5.47 -12.11 -3.09
N GLY A 48 -5.39 -11.09 -3.94
CA GLY A 48 -6.41 -10.05 -4.09
C GLY A 48 -6.24 -8.83 -3.18
N VAL A 49 -5.10 -8.70 -2.48
CA VAL A 49 -4.74 -7.50 -1.72
C VAL A 49 -4.19 -6.44 -2.68
N THR A 50 -4.74 -5.23 -2.60
CA THR A 50 -4.34 -4.09 -3.46
C THR A 50 -3.80 -2.91 -2.67
N THR A 51 -3.78 -3.00 -1.34
CA THR A 51 -3.21 -1.99 -0.45
C THR A 51 -2.46 -2.66 0.70
N MET A 52 -1.23 -2.23 0.94
CA MET A 52 -0.33 -2.74 1.98
C MET A 52 0.10 -1.59 2.90
N ILE A 53 -0.32 -1.63 4.16
CA ILE A 53 0.07 -0.67 5.20
C ILE A 53 0.93 -1.39 6.23
N GLY A 54 2.07 -0.80 6.57
CA GLY A 54 3.06 -1.45 7.41
C GLY A 54 4.37 -0.69 7.50
N GLY A 55 5.45 -1.35 7.91
CA GLY A 55 6.76 -0.72 8.00
C GLY A 55 7.89 -1.72 7.89
N GLY A 56 9.07 -1.22 7.53
CA GLY A 56 10.26 -2.05 7.37
C GLY A 56 11.30 -1.42 6.47
N THR A 57 12.49 -2.02 6.49
CA THR A 57 13.65 -1.59 5.70
C THR A 57 14.34 -2.78 5.02
N GLY A 58 13.59 -3.81 4.67
CA GLY A 58 14.13 -5.09 4.21
C GLY A 58 14.43 -6.06 5.37
N PRO A 59 15.28 -7.09 5.16
CA PRO A 59 15.47 -8.22 6.07
C PRO A 59 16.39 -7.88 7.27
N ALA A 60 16.15 -6.75 7.90
CA ALA A 60 16.80 -6.35 9.14
C ALA A 60 16.03 -6.92 10.35
N ALA A 61 16.74 -7.25 11.43
CA ALA A 61 16.14 -7.78 12.65
C ALA A 61 14.99 -6.91 13.20
N GLY A 62 15.11 -5.58 13.07
CA GLY A 62 14.05 -4.64 13.43
C GLY A 62 12.77 -4.86 12.61
N THR A 63 12.87 -4.95 11.29
CA THR A 63 11.73 -5.23 10.40
C THR A 63 11.14 -6.61 10.67
N SER A 64 11.96 -7.62 10.91
CA SER A 64 11.48 -8.98 11.20
C SER A 64 10.66 -9.04 12.50
N ALA A 65 10.86 -8.09 13.42
CA ALA A 65 10.16 -8.02 14.69
C ALA A 65 9.04 -6.97 14.72
N THR A 66 9.14 -5.89 13.93
CA THR A 66 8.28 -4.70 14.04
C THR A 66 7.94 -4.13 12.67
N THR A 67 6.71 -3.64 12.52
CA THR A 67 6.22 -2.94 11.32
C THR A 67 6.67 -1.47 11.31
N CYS A 68 7.97 -1.22 11.45
CA CYS A 68 8.50 0.14 11.55
C CYS A 68 9.49 0.45 10.42
N THR A 69 9.30 1.59 9.76
CA THR A 69 10.28 2.24 8.87
C THR A 69 10.93 3.40 9.64
N PRO A 70 12.05 3.17 10.35
CA PRO A 70 12.55 4.11 11.34
C PRO A 70 13.32 5.28 10.71
N GLY A 71 12.79 6.49 10.88
CA GLY A 71 13.49 7.75 10.62
C GLY A 71 13.43 8.24 9.16
N PRO A 72 13.62 9.55 8.93
CA PRO A 72 13.37 10.20 7.63
C PRO A 72 14.11 9.58 6.44
N TRP A 73 15.35 9.13 6.67
CA TRP A 73 16.17 8.55 5.60
C TRP A 73 15.56 7.27 5.05
N TYR A 74 15.20 6.31 5.93
CA TYR A 74 14.59 5.06 5.49
C TYR A 74 13.21 5.29 4.89
N ILE A 75 12.42 6.22 5.44
CA ILE A 75 11.09 6.56 4.89
C ILE A 75 11.22 7.03 3.43
N GLY A 76 12.13 7.97 3.16
CA GLY A 76 12.38 8.43 1.79
C GLY A 76 12.89 7.33 0.86
N ARG A 77 13.79 6.46 1.35
CA ARG A 77 14.29 5.32 0.55
C ARG A 77 13.22 4.28 0.26
N MET A 78 12.32 4.02 1.21
CA MET A 78 11.22 3.09 1.01
C MET A 78 10.22 3.64 0.01
N TYR A 79 9.80 4.91 0.10
CA TYR A 79 8.92 5.48 -0.93
C TYR A 79 9.55 5.44 -2.34
N GLN A 80 10.84 5.70 -2.48
CA GLN A 80 11.55 5.52 -3.75
C GLN A 80 11.52 4.07 -4.26
N ALA A 81 11.60 3.08 -3.36
CA ALA A 81 11.56 1.67 -3.73
C ALA A 81 10.14 1.17 -4.07
N LEU A 82 9.11 1.82 -3.52
CA LEU A 82 7.71 1.43 -3.69
C LEU A 82 7.04 2.06 -4.92
N ASP A 83 7.59 3.15 -5.46
CA ASP A 83 6.98 3.95 -6.55
C ASP A 83 6.69 3.15 -7.83
N GLU A 84 7.48 2.11 -8.12
CA GLU A 84 7.32 1.27 -9.31
C GLU A 84 6.42 0.04 -9.09
N LEU A 85 5.89 -0.17 -7.87
CA LEU A 85 5.15 -1.36 -7.52
C LEU A 85 3.62 -1.16 -7.69
N PRO A 86 2.89 -2.14 -8.25
CA PRO A 86 1.48 -1.98 -8.65
C PRO A 86 0.48 -2.15 -7.51
N ILE A 87 0.80 -1.63 -6.32
CA ILE A 87 -0.04 -1.70 -5.10
C ILE A 87 -0.02 -0.34 -4.40
N ASN A 88 -1.07 0.00 -3.65
CA ASN A 88 -1.07 1.20 -2.80
C ASN A 88 -0.32 0.93 -1.49
N PHE A 89 0.48 1.89 -1.02
CA PHE A 89 1.29 1.73 0.20
C PHE A 89 1.02 2.80 1.25
N GLY A 90 1.14 2.40 2.52
CA GLY A 90 1.23 3.31 3.67
C GLY A 90 2.36 2.88 4.60
N LEU A 91 3.32 3.77 4.88
CA LEU A 91 4.43 3.48 5.79
C LEU A 91 4.09 3.87 7.22
N LEU A 92 4.52 3.04 8.17
CA LEU A 92 4.43 3.24 9.61
C LEU A 92 5.84 3.51 10.19
N GLY A 93 5.94 4.53 11.04
CA GLY A 93 7.17 4.90 11.73
C GLY A 93 7.44 4.05 12.96
N LYS A 94 8.55 4.34 13.66
CA LYS A 94 8.80 3.80 15.00
C LYS A 94 8.19 4.72 16.04
N GLY A 95 7.09 4.29 16.65
CA GLY A 95 6.39 5.04 17.71
C GLY A 95 7.06 5.01 19.09
N ASN A 96 8.06 4.14 19.30
CA ASN A 96 8.73 4.02 20.60
C ASN A 96 9.75 5.15 20.81
N ALA A 97 9.28 6.29 21.32
CA ALA A 97 10.11 7.38 21.80
C ALA A 97 9.49 8.01 23.06
N SER A 98 10.33 8.57 23.93
CA SER A 98 9.87 9.30 25.13
C SER A 98 9.81 10.82 24.94
N LEU A 99 10.26 11.30 23.78
CA LEU A 99 10.20 12.70 23.37
C LEU A 99 9.44 12.79 22.04
N PRO A 100 8.68 13.88 21.80
CA PRO A 100 7.87 14.01 20.59
C PRO A 100 8.67 14.29 19.33
N ALA A 101 9.77 15.06 19.40
CA ALA A 101 10.50 15.51 18.21
C ALA A 101 10.92 14.38 17.24
N PRO A 102 11.46 13.22 17.69
CA PRO A 102 11.77 12.11 16.78
C PRO A 102 10.54 11.45 16.13
N LEU A 103 9.34 11.64 16.68
CA LEU A 103 8.08 11.17 16.08
C LEU A 103 7.60 12.17 15.03
N ASP A 104 7.65 13.47 15.35
CA ASP A 104 7.28 14.55 14.44
C ASP A 104 8.11 14.50 13.15
N GLU A 105 9.43 14.28 13.26
CA GLU A 105 10.32 14.11 12.10
C GLU A 105 9.92 12.95 11.18
N GLN A 106 9.40 11.85 11.74
CA GLN A 106 8.95 10.70 10.94
C GLN A 106 7.64 11.00 10.21
N ILE A 107 6.70 11.67 10.87
CA ILE A 107 5.43 12.10 10.29
C ILE A 107 5.69 13.09 9.15
N GLU A 108 6.55 14.09 9.37
CA GLU A 108 6.96 15.05 8.34
C GLU A 108 7.63 14.37 7.14
N ALA A 109 8.39 13.30 7.38
CA ALA A 109 9.00 12.51 6.32
C ALA A 109 8.01 11.65 5.53
N GLY A 110 6.77 11.49 6.01
CA GLY A 110 5.65 10.91 5.26
C GLY A 110 5.11 9.58 5.78
N VAL A 111 5.43 9.14 7.01
CA VAL A 111 4.68 8.01 7.60
C VAL A 111 3.25 8.45 7.93
N MET A 112 2.31 7.51 7.84
CA MET A 112 0.90 7.76 8.14
C MET A 112 0.46 7.26 9.52
N GLY A 113 1.39 6.71 10.30
CA GLY A 113 1.17 6.17 11.65
C GLY A 113 2.44 5.70 12.31
#